data_AF-A0A958UWV1-F1
#
_entry.id   AF-A0A958UWV1-F1
#
_cell.length_a   1.000
_cell.length_b   1.000
_cell.length_c   1.000
_cell.angle_alpha   90.00
_cell.angle_beta   90.00
_cell.angle_gamma   90.00
#
_symmetry.space_group_name_H-M   'P 1'
#
loop_
_entity.id
_entity.type
_entity.pdbx_description
1 polymer ?
#
loop_
_entity_poly.entity_id
_entity_poly.type
_entity_poly.pdbx_seq_one_letter_code
_entity_poly.pdbx_strand_id
1 'polypeptide(L)'
;MKVNLKSPSLIGAFLFLGMASCKSDKKEETTMVNKEDQGIVLEYMDTLVKPSEDFFRYVNGTWLDNNEIPGDRTRWGSFDELAKKTDEDALAILKAAMGTNKDLKKIEVLPGSDQEKAVKLYETIMDTVSRDAQGVDPLKPYLAKIDAIANITDLQAYLIDAEPYGGAGFFSFRVGSHPKNSDVNAGFMGGGPLGLSRDYYVDQDADTKEKLEKYQEHVAKMLQYLGETEEEAKSDAVNIVAFETKMAEPRMTKEERRDARKRFNPKSMDEMKALTPSIDWKDYFDGIGAKDMDTVIVTDLGYFKALDGILKESSVDDWKNYLRWTLLNRASNSLSTDIETASWEFYSKTLRGSKEQRPAEERALGTINRTMGEALGKLYVDEKFPPEAKEKAKKMIENIMLAFEKRIDNLEWMTPETKEKAKEKLRKMNVKIAYPDQWKDYSDLAIVGTKDGGSYFSNMRNVAQWNYNDDMQKLGKPVDKSEWHMSPQTVNA
;
A
#
# COMPACT_ATOMS: atom_id res chain seq x y z
N MET A 1 44.44 -5.21 -67.52
CA MET A 1 45.76 -5.33 -68.15
C MET A 1 46.79 -5.17 -67.04
N LYS A 2 47.62 -6.19 -66.79
CA LYS A 2 48.74 -6.14 -65.85
C LYS A 2 49.73 -5.06 -66.33
N VAL A 3 50.40 -4.37 -65.40
CA VAL A 3 51.88 -4.34 -65.29
C VAL A 3 52.27 -3.46 -64.08
N ASN A 4 53.04 -4.10 -63.22
CA ASN A 4 53.82 -3.60 -62.09
C ASN A 4 55.14 -3.00 -62.61
N LEU A 5 55.86 -2.10 -61.91
CA LEU A 5 57.35 -2.05 -61.84
C LEU A 5 57.90 -0.77 -61.15
N LYS A 6 58.68 -1.02 -60.08
CA LYS A 6 60.03 -0.49 -59.73
C LYS A 6 60.24 0.82 -58.93
N SER A 7 60.65 0.58 -57.67
CA SER A 7 61.67 1.22 -56.78
C SER A 7 62.99 1.64 -57.51
N PRO A 8 63.98 2.43 -56.98
CA PRO A 8 64.33 2.66 -55.55
C PRO A 8 64.94 4.01 -55.08
N SER A 9 65.00 4.14 -53.74
CA SER A 9 65.95 4.81 -52.83
C SER A 9 66.89 5.95 -53.28
N LEU A 10 66.90 7.06 -52.52
CA LEU A 10 68.16 7.58 -51.96
C LEU A 10 67.98 8.51 -50.72
N ILE A 11 68.56 8.01 -49.63
CA ILE A 11 69.04 8.59 -48.36
C ILE A 11 69.30 10.11 -48.39
N GLY A 12 68.73 10.82 -47.40
CA GLY A 12 69.13 12.16 -46.99
C GLY A 12 68.73 12.41 -45.53
N ALA A 13 69.62 12.06 -44.61
CA ALA A 13 69.47 12.35 -43.18
C ALA A 13 69.78 13.83 -42.91
N PHE A 14 68.81 14.55 -42.35
CA PHE A 14 69.07 15.78 -41.60
C PHE A 14 68.31 15.73 -40.28
N LEU A 15 69.08 15.64 -39.19
CA LEU A 15 68.64 15.85 -37.83
C LEU A 15 68.14 17.29 -37.68
N PHE A 16 66.88 17.45 -37.28
CA PHE A 16 66.43 18.64 -36.56
C PHE A 16 65.72 18.20 -35.28
N LEU A 17 66.31 18.55 -34.14
CA LEU A 17 65.65 18.53 -32.84
C LEU A 17 64.43 19.45 -32.91
N GLY A 18 63.25 18.89 -32.67
CA GLY A 18 62.01 19.63 -32.42
C GLY A 18 61.20 18.85 -31.39
N MET A 19 61.02 19.45 -30.22
CA MET A 19 60.34 18.86 -29.07
C MET A 19 58.94 18.36 -29.44
N ALA A 20 58.66 17.08 -29.20
CA ALA A 20 57.31 16.53 -29.28
C ALA A 20 56.49 17.10 -28.11
N SER A 21 55.61 18.05 -28.41
CA SER A 21 54.53 18.45 -27.51
C SER A 21 53.53 17.31 -27.41
N CYS A 22 53.34 16.76 -26.22
CA CYS A 22 52.26 15.84 -25.90
C CYS A 22 50.93 16.51 -26.21
N LYS A 23 50.26 16.08 -27.28
CA LYS A 23 48.87 16.42 -27.55
C LYS A 23 48.00 15.57 -26.62
N SER A 24 47.67 16.13 -25.47
CA SER A 24 46.55 15.66 -24.66
C SER A 24 45.27 16.09 -25.38
N ASP A 25 44.59 15.16 -26.05
CA ASP A 25 43.24 15.38 -26.53
C ASP A 25 42.34 15.60 -25.30
N LYS A 26 42.05 16.87 -25.01
CA LYS A 26 41.00 17.25 -24.07
C LYS A 26 39.69 16.70 -24.63
N LYS A 27 39.05 15.80 -23.89
CA LYS A 27 37.59 15.63 -23.97
C LYS A 27 36.99 17.03 -23.80
N GLU A 28 36.36 17.54 -24.83
CA GLU A 28 35.40 18.63 -24.68
C GLU A 28 34.27 18.08 -23.81
N GLU A 29 34.35 18.36 -22.52
CA GLU A 29 33.16 18.48 -21.69
C GLU A 29 32.36 19.63 -22.27
N THR A 30 31.31 19.31 -23.01
CA THR A 30 30.20 20.22 -23.24
C THR A 30 29.61 20.52 -21.87
N THR A 31 30.15 21.54 -21.20
CA THR A 31 29.54 22.14 -20.02
C THR A 31 28.20 22.69 -20.47
N MET A 32 27.15 21.90 -20.27
CA MET A 32 25.81 22.44 -20.13
C MET A 32 25.92 23.48 -19.02
N VAL A 33 25.66 24.74 -19.36
CA VAL A 33 25.53 25.81 -18.38
C VAL A 33 24.40 25.36 -17.44
N ASN A 34 24.77 24.87 -16.24
CA ASN A 34 23.82 24.67 -15.16
C ASN A 34 23.17 26.04 -14.91
N LYS A 35 21.92 26.21 -15.35
CA LYS A 35 21.03 27.24 -14.81
C LYS A 35 21.09 27.00 -13.30
N GLU A 36 21.68 27.93 -12.54
CA GLU A 36 21.85 27.78 -11.09
C GLU A 36 20.51 27.35 -10.49
N ASP A 37 20.47 26.16 -9.93
CA ASP A 37 19.27 25.63 -9.29
C ASP A 37 19.11 26.37 -7.96
N GLN A 38 18.35 27.47 -7.98
CA GLN A 38 18.16 28.36 -6.83
C GLN A 38 17.36 27.69 -5.70
N GLY A 39 16.94 26.43 -5.85
CA GLY A 39 16.14 25.68 -4.88
C GLY A 39 14.69 26.17 -4.74
N ILE A 40 14.35 27.26 -5.44
CA ILE A 40 13.02 27.86 -5.54
C ILE A 40 12.73 28.11 -7.02
N VAL A 41 11.60 27.59 -7.49
CA VAL A 41 11.15 27.80 -8.87
C VAL A 41 10.37 29.12 -8.94
N LEU A 42 11.08 30.22 -9.20
CA LEU A 42 10.49 31.56 -9.25
C LEU A 42 9.39 31.70 -10.31
N GLU A 43 9.43 30.86 -11.34
CA GLU A 43 8.46 30.81 -12.45
C GLU A 43 7.05 30.39 -11.99
N TYR A 44 6.92 29.77 -10.82
CA TYR A 44 5.64 29.36 -10.23
C TYR A 44 4.98 30.43 -9.36
N MET A 45 5.72 31.49 -9.03
CA MET A 45 5.28 32.53 -8.10
C MET A 45 4.38 33.57 -8.77
N ASP A 46 3.29 33.95 -8.09
CA ASP A 46 2.48 35.10 -8.46
C ASP A 46 2.91 36.32 -7.62
N THR A 47 3.84 37.11 -8.17
CA THR A 47 4.38 38.28 -7.47
C THR A 47 3.41 39.47 -7.40
N LEU A 48 2.21 39.37 -7.99
CA LEU A 48 1.16 40.39 -7.84
C LEU A 48 0.42 40.26 -6.52
N VAL A 49 0.39 39.06 -5.93
CA VAL A 49 -0.14 38.81 -4.59
C VAL A 49 0.91 39.17 -3.54
N LYS A 50 0.52 39.92 -2.50
CA LYS A 50 1.48 40.21 -1.43
C LYS A 50 1.72 38.96 -0.58
N PRO A 51 2.97 38.60 -0.25
CA PRO A 51 3.26 37.43 0.59
C PRO A 51 2.63 37.51 1.98
N SER A 52 2.37 38.71 2.50
CA SER A 52 1.70 38.93 3.78
C SER A 52 0.19 38.73 3.75
N GLU A 53 -0.43 38.71 2.57
CA GLU A 53 -1.87 38.57 2.38
C GLU A 53 -2.24 37.11 2.07
N ASP A 54 -1.54 36.50 1.12
CA ASP A 54 -1.65 35.07 0.81
C ASP A 54 -0.30 34.52 0.34
N PHE A 55 0.45 33.97 1.29
CA PHE A 55 1.77 33.41 1.00
C PHE A 55 1.70 32.19 0.09
N PHE A 56 0.63 31.38 0.17
CA PHE A 56 0.47 30.20 -0.67
C PHE A 56 0.30 30.60 -2.13
N ARG A 57 -0.55 31.60 -2.40
CA ARG A 57 -0.76 32.13 -3.74
C ARG A 57 0.45 32.91 -4.24
N TYR A 58 1.13 33.68 -3.39
CA TYR A 58 2.39 34.33 -3.78
C TYR A 58 3.44 33.33 -4.28
N VAL A 59 3.62 32.21 -3.58
CA VAL A 59 4.64 31.21 -3.96
C VAL A 59 4.19 30.31 -5.11
N ASN A 60 2.91 29.98 -5.23
CA ASN A 60 2.43 28.94 -6.14
C ASN A 60 1.39 29.42 -7.17
N GLY A 61 1.05 30.71 -7.21
CA GLY A 61 -0.12 31.21 -7.93
C GLY A 61 -0.07 30.95 -9.43
N THR A 62 1.08 31.19 -10.07
CA THR A 62 1.27 30.90 -11.49
C THR A 62 1.23 29.40 -11.77
N TRP A 63 1.75 28.56 -10.88
CA TRP A 63 1.59 27.10 -11.04
C TRP A 63 0.12 26.69 -10.92
N LEU A 64 -0.60 27.21 -9.92
CA LEU A 64 -2.00 26.87 -9.67
C LEU A 64 -2.91 27.27 -10.85
N ASP A 65 -2.63 28.37 -11.52
CA ASP A 65 -3.41 28.84 -12.67
C ASP A 65 -3.18 28.05 -13.96
N ASN A 66 -1.99 27.46 -14.10
CA ASN A 66 -1.57 26.81 -15.34
C ASN A 66 -1.56 25.28 -15.25
N ASN A 67 -1.81 24.69 -14.07
CA ASN A 67 -1.80 23.24 -13.90
C ASN A 67 -3.21 22.70 -13.68
N GLU A 68 -3.62 21.82 -14.58
CA GLU A 68 -4.86 21.06 -14.45
C GLU A 68 -4.61 19.75 -13.69
N ILE A 69 -5.60 19.32 -12.90
CA ILE A 69 -5.56 17.99 -12.29
C ILE A 69 -5.75 16.95 -13.41
N PRO A 70 -4.79 16.03 -13.63
CA PRO A 70 -4.93 14.98 -14.63
C PRO A 70 -6.21 14.15 -14.42
N GLY A 71 -6.85 13.70 -15.50
CA GLY A 71 -8.15 13.01 -15.42
C GLY A 71 -8.15 11.76 -14.53
N ASP A 72 -7.01 11.08 -14.45
CA ASP A 72 -6.79 9.87 -13.65
C ASP A 72 -6.36 10.14 -12.19
N ARG A 73 -6.38 11.42 -11.77
CA ARG A 73 -6.05 11.88 -10.43
C ARG A 73 -7.20 12.70 -9.84
N THR A 74 -7.35 12.66 -8.52
CA THR A 74 -8.33 13.48 -7.78
C THR A 74 -7.70 14.69 -7.10
N ARG A 75 -6.37 14.79 -7.15
CA ARG A 75 -5.55 15.91 -6.68
C ARG A 75 -4.26 15.94 -7.49
N TRP A 76 -3.64 17.11 -7.59
CA TRP A 76 -2.35 17.28 -8.24
C TRP A 76 -1.53 18.34 -7.52
N GLY A 77 -0.23 18.11 -7.44
CA GLY A 77 0.73 18.96 -6.73
C GLY A 77 2.11 18.31 -6.72
N SER A 78 3.09 18.97 -6.10
CA SER A 78 4.49 18.54 -6.12
C SER A 78 4.72 17.09 -5.63
N PHE A 79 3.97 16.62 -4.63
CA PHE A 79 4.01 15.22 -4.19
C PHE A 79 3.50 14.25 -5.26
N ASP A 80 2.43 14.60 -5.96
CA ASP A 80 1.82 13.75 -6.98
C ASP A 80 2.67 13.75 -8.26
N GLU A 81 3.28 14.88 -8.61
CA GLU A 81 4.28 14.99 -9.69
C GLU A 81 5.52 14.12 -9.41
N LEU A 82 6.07 14.21 -8.19
CA LEU A 82 7.22 13.40 -7.80
C LEU A 82 6.86 11.91 -7.74
N ALA A 83 5.67 11.56 -7.23
CA ALA A 83 5.18 10.18 -7.23
C ALA A 83 5.00 9.65 -8.65
N LYS A 84 4.43 10.44 -9.57
CA LYS A 84 4.30 10.08 -10.98
C LYS A 84 5.66 9.80 -11.62
N LYS A 85 6.64 10.69 -11.42
CA LYS A 85 8.00 10.50 -11.93
C LYS A 85 8.68 9.26 -11.33
N THR A 86 8.48 9.03 -10.03
CA THR A 86 9.02 7.86 -9.34
C THR A 86 8.37 6.55 -9.85
N ASP A 87 7.07 6.58 -10.12
CA ASP A 87 6.34 5.45 -10.70
C ASP A 87 6.82 5.15 -12.12
N GLU A 88 7.05 6.17 -12.95
CA GLU A 88 7.64 6.04 -14.29
C GLU A 88 9.04 5.39 -14.23
N ASP A 89 9.89 5.86 -13.31
CA ASP A 89 11.22 5.31 -13.10
C ASP A 89 11.17 3.84 -12.63
N ALA A 90 10.30 3.52 -11.67
CA ALA A 90 10.12 2.16 -11.17
C ALA A 90 9.56 1.22 -12.25
N LEU A 91 8.61 1.68 -13.07
CA LEU A 91 8.09 0.93 -14.22
C LEU A 91 9.17 0.70 -15.27
N ALA A 92 10.01 1.70 -15.56
CA ALA A 92 11.10 1.56 -16.51
C ALA A 92 12.10 0.48 -16.04
N ILE A 93 12.44 0.48 -14.75
CA ILE A 93 13.31 -0.53 -14.11
C ILE A 93 12.67 -1.91 -14.18
N LEU A 94 11.38 -2.03 -13.84
CA LEU A 94 10.65 -3.29 -13.92
C LEU A 94 10.63 -3.85 -15.36
N LYS A 95 10.38 -3.00 -16.35
CA LYS A 95 10.46 -3.39 -17.78
C LYS A 95 11.88 -3.77 -18.20
N ALA A 96 12.91 -3.14 -17.64
CA ALA A 96 14.31 -3.51 -17.89
C ALA A 96 14.66 -4.87 -17.29
N ALA A 97 14.10 -5.20 -16.11
CA ALA A 97 14.20 -6.51 -15.46
C ALA A 97 13.45 -7.60 -16.25
N MET A 98 12.33 -7.26 -16.91
CA MET A 98 11.64 -8.12 -17.86
C MET A 98 12.35 -8.27 -19.21
N GLY A 99 13.35 -7.42 -19.50
CA GLY A 99 14.01 -7.35 -20.80
C GLY A 99 13.13 -6.75 -21.92
N THR A 100 12.09 -5.99 -21.57
CA THR A 100 11.17 -5.34 -22.51
C THR A 100 11.41 -3.85 -22.68
N ASN A 101 12.25 -3.24 -21.83
CA ASN A 101 12.68 -1.85 -21.98
C ASN A 101 13.81 -1.74 -23.02
N LYS A 102 13.70 -0.79 -23.96
CA LYS A 102 14.71 -0.54 -25.00
C LYS A 102 15.70 0.56 -24.64
N ASP A 103 15.36 1.41 -23.67
CA ASP A 103 16.10 2.63 -23.33
C ASP A 103 17.02 2.42 -22.12
N LEU A 104 16.68 1.46 -21.26
CA LEU A 104 17.53 1.05 -20.13
C LEU A 104 18.33 -0.21 -20.47
N LYS A 105 19.53 -0.31 -19.88
CA LYS A 105 20.31 -1.55 -19.92
C LYS A 105 19.48 -2.67 -19.29
N LYS A 106 19.49 -3.85 -19.92
CA LYS A 106 18.85 -5.04 -19.36
C LYS A 106 19.37 -5.29 -17.94
N ILE A 107 18.44 -5.42 -17.00
CA ILE A 107 18.72 -5.82 -15.62
C ILE A 107 18.63 -7.33 -15.57
N GLU A 108 19.68 -7.98 -15.09
CA GLU A 108 19.70 -9.44 -14.94
C GLU A 108 18.95 -9.84 -13.67
N VAL A 109 17.82 -10.54 -13.84
CA VAL A 109 17.05 -11.10 -12.74
C VAL A 109 17.46 -12.56 -12.53
N LEU A 110 17.99 -12.85 -11.34
CA LEU A 110 18.36 -14.20 -10.96
C LEU A 110 17.10 -15.08 -10.78
N PRO A 111 17.06 -16.30 -11.32
CA PRO A 111 15.96 -17.24 -11.07
C PRO A 111 15.80 -17.53 -9.57
N GLY A 112 14.56 -17.54 -9.09
CA GLY A 112 14.22 -17.75 -7.68
C GLY A 112 14.42 -16.52 -6.79
N SER A 113 14.88 -15.40 -7.32
CA SER A 113 15.07 -14.16 -6.55
C SER A 113 13.74 -13.46 -6.27
N ASP A 114 13.74 -12.56 -5.28
CA ASP A 114 12.55 -11.75 -4.96
C ASP A 114 12.21 -10.76 -6.09
N GLN A 115 13.21 -10.33 -6.87
CA GLN A 115 13.00 -9.53 -8.08
C GLN A 115 12.23 -10.32 -9.15
N GLU A 116 12.47 -11.63 -9.28
CA GLU A 116 11.69 -12.49 -10.19
C GLU A 116 10.23 -12.58 -9.75
N LYS A 117 9.96 -12.65 -8.44
CA LYS A 117 8.59 -12.64 -7.90
C LYS A 117 7.87 -11.34 -8.24
N ALA A 118 8.55 -10.18 -8.14
CA ALA A 118 7.97 -8.89 -8.53
C ALA A 118 7.60 -8.86 -10.03
N VAL A 119 8.47 -9.41 -10.89
CA VAL A 119 8.19 -9.56 -12.33
C VAL A 119 6.99 -10.48 -12.57
N LYS A 120 6.96 -11.68 -11.98
CA LYS A 120 5.86 -12.63 -12.13
C LYS A 120 4.53 -12.04 -11.65
N LEU A 121 4.53 -11.32 -10.53
CA LEU A 121 3.33 -10.65 -10.03
C LEU A 121 2.83 -9.60 -11.03
N TYR A 122 3.72 -8.74 -11.52
CA TYR A 122 3.39 -7.77 -12.57
C TYR A 122 2.75 -8.43 -13.79
N GLU A 123 3.36 -9.50 -14.32
CA GLU A 123 2.85 -10.24 -15.46
C GLU A 123 1.44 -10.79 -15.21
N THR A 124 1.18 -11.37 -14.04
CA THR A 124 -0.18 -11.88 -13.72
C THR A 124 -1.22 -10.77 -13.59
N ILE A 125 -0.85 -9.56 -13.14
CA ILE A 125 -1.76 -8.41 -13.08
C ILE A 125 -2.11 -7.93 -14.48
N MET A 126 -1.11 -7.88 -15.37
CA MET A 126 -1.23 -7.40 -16.75
C MET A 126 -1.89 -8.41 -17.70
N ASP A 127 -2.05 -9.67 -17.30
CA ASP A 127 -2.74 -10.71 -18.07
C ASP A 127 -4.27 -10.55 -18.00
N THR A 128 -4.79 -9.48 -18.61
CA THR A 128 -6.23 -9.20 -18.66
C THR A 128 -6.98 -10.25 -19.47
N VAL A 129 -6.37 -10.83 -20.50
CA VAL A 129 -7.01 -11.86 -21.34
C VAL A 129 -7.41 -13.07 -20.52
N SER A 130 -6.50 -13.60 -19.70
CA SER A 130 -6.84 -14.73 -18.82
C SER A 130 -7.84 -14.34 -17.73
N ARG A 131 -7.71 -13.13 -17.16
CA ARG A 131 -8.64 -12.61 -16.14
C ARG A 131 -10.07 -12.47 -16.68
N ASP A 132 -10.22 -11.97 -17.89
CA ASP A 132 -11.52 -11.78 -18.55
C ASP A 132 -12.16 -13.11 -18.91
N ALA A 133 -11.36 -14.07 -19.39
CA ALA A 133 -11.83 -15.42 -19.65
C ALA A 133 -12.28 -16.15 -18.35
N GLN A 134 -11.62 -15.87 -17.23
CA GLN A 134 -11.97 -16.46 -15.92
C GLN A 134 -13.19 -15.80 -15.27
N GLY A 135 -13.42 -14.51 -15.48
CA GLY A 135 -14.54 -13.79 -14.86
C GLY A 135 -14.53 -13.92 -13.34
N VAL A 136 -15.59 -14.52 -12.77
CA VAL A 136 -15.73 -14.81 -11.33
C VAL A 136 -15.34 -16.24 -10.94
N ASP A 137 -14.91 -17.08 -11.88
CA ASP A 137 -14.58 -18.49 -11.63
C ASP A 137 -13.61 -18.70 -10.46
N PRO A 138 -12.58 -17.86 -10.25
CA PRO A 138 -11.69 -18.00 -9.09
C PRO A 138 -12.38 -17.91 -7.73
N LEU A 139 -13.59 -17.33 -7.66
CA LEU A 139 -14.36 -17.23 -6.42
C LEU A 139 -15.20 -18.47 -6.10
N LYS A 140 -15.54 -19.30 -7.10
CA LYS A 140 -16.47 -20.43 -6.96
C LYS A 140 -16.15 -21.37 -5.78
N PRO A 141 -14.89 -21.78 -5.52
CA PRO A 141 -14.59 -22.65 -4.39
C PRO A 141 -14.91 -22.02 -3.02
N TYR A 142 -14.80 -20.69 -2.91
CA TYR A 142 -15.04 -19.97 -1.66
C TYR A 142 -16.51 -19.61 -1.47
N LEU A 143 -17.21 -19.29 -2.57
CA LEU A 143 -18.67 -19.16 -2.57
C LEU A 143 -19.32 -20.46 -2.09
N ALA A 144 -18.85 -21.61 -2.56
CA ALA A 144 -19.34 -22.92 -2.10
C ALA A 144 -19.14 -23.14 -0.59
N LYS A 145 -18.03 -22.65 -0.01
CA LYS A 145 -17.82 -22.69 1.45
C LYS A 145 -18.81 -21.78 2.19
N ILE A 146 -19.09 -20.60 1.65
CA ILE A 146 -20.09 -19.67 2.22
C ILE A 146 -21.49 -20.29 2.16
N ASP A 147 -21.86 -20.87 1.01
CA ASP A 147 -23.18 -21.47 0.79
C ASP A 147 -23.45 -22.66 1.71
N ALA A 148 -22.39 -23.35 2.14
CA ALA A 148 -22.46 -24.47 3.09
C ALA A 148 -22.71 -24.06 4.55
N ILE A 149 -22.63 -22.77 4.91
CA ILE A 149 -22.87 -22.31 6.28
C ILE A 149 -24.33 -22.57 6.67
N ALA A 150 -24.61 -23.37 7.69
CA ALA A 150 -25.98 -23.65 8.13
C ALA A 150 -26.30 -23.09 9.52
N ASN A 151 -25.29 -22.72 10.30
CA ASN A 151 -25.43 -22.24 11.67
C ASN A 151 -24.15 -21.50 12.11
N ILE A 152 -24.16 -21.00 13.34
CA ILE A 152 -23.06 -20.22 13.92
C ILE A 152 -21.73 -21.01 14.01
N THR A 153 -21.79 -22.34 14.17
CA THR A 153 -20.60 -23.19 14.22
C THR A 153 -19.93 -23.26 12.85
N ASP A 154 -20.72 -23.45 11.78
CA ASP A 154 -20.20 -23.46 10.41
C ASP A 154 -19.67 -22.07 10.02
N LEU A 155 -20.36 -21.01 10.46
CA LEU A 155 -19.90 -19.64 10.27
C LEU A 155 -18.52 -19.45 10.89
N GLN A 156 -18.34 -19.84 12.16
CA GLN A 156 -17.07 -19.73 12.84
C GLN A 156 -15.98 -20.56 12.16
N ALA A 157 -16.28 -21.79 11.73
CA ALA A 157 -15.34 -22.62 10.98
C ALA A 157 -14.89 -21.95 9.68
N TYR A 158 -15.81 -21.28 8.96
CA TYR A 158 -15.47 -20.48 7.79
C TYR A 158 -14.59 -19.27 8.12
N LEU A 159 -14.88 -18.54 9.21
CA LEU A 159 -14.05 -17.40 9.64
C LEU A 159 -12.62 -17.83 9.95
N ILE A 160 -12.44 -18.97 10.61
CA ILE A 160 -11.13 -19.58 10.90
C ILE A 160 -10.39 -19.93 9.60
N ASP A 161 -11.05 -20.63 8.66
CA ASP A 161 -10.47 -21.03 7.37
C ASP A 161 -10.06 -19.81 6.51
N ALA A 162 -10.79 -18.71 6.63
CA ALA A 162 -10.53 -17.48 5.88
C ALA A 162 -9.42 -16.60 6.49
N GLU A 163 -9.13 -16.71 7.80
CA GLU A 163 -8.16 -15.83 8.50
C GLU A 163 -6.79 -15.79 7.81
N PRO A 164 -6.16 -16.93 7.45
CA PRO A 164 -4.87 -16.92 6.78
C PRO A 164 -4.87 -16.16 5.45
N TYR A 165 -6.02 -15.99 4.82
CA TYR A 165 -6.13 -15.33 3.51
C TYR A 165 -6.70 -13.91 3.63
N GLY A 166 -6.44 -13.28 4.77
CA GLY A 166 -6.81 -11.91 5.09
C GLY A 166 -8.16 -11.79 5.79
N GLY A 167 -8.67 -12.85 6.43
CA GLY A 167 -9.90 -12.82 7.20
C GLY A 167 -11.18 -12.81 6.36
N ALA A 168 -12.32 -12.89 7.03
CA ALA A 168 -13.64 -12.66 6.46
C ALA A 168 -14.58 -12.13 7.55
N GLY A 169 -15.76 -11.64 7.14
CA GLY A 169 -16.88 -11.48 8.06
C GLY A 169 -16.77 -10.31 9.03
N PHE A 170 -16.86 -10.60 10.33
CA PHE A 170 -17.28 -9.65 11.36
C PHE A 170 -16.15 -9.14 12.25
N PHE A 171 -14.97 -9.74 12.19
CA PHE A 171 -13.80 -9.29 12.92
C PHE A 171 -12.53 -9.72 12.20
N SER A 172 -11.39 -9.20 12.66
CA SER A 172 -10.07 -9.58 12.16
C SER A 172 -9.09 -9.72 13.32
N PHE A 173 -8.12 -10.60 13.16
CA PHE A 173 -6.98 -10.74 14.04
C PHE A 173 -5.72 -10.19 13.37
N ARG A 174 -4.91 -9.45 14.11
CA ARG A 174 -3.60 -8.95 13.64
C ARG A 174 -2.58 -8.99 14.76
N VAL A 175 -1.31 -9.04 14.39
CA VAL A 175 -0.20 -8.97 15.34
C VAL A 175 0.52 -7.63 15.18
N GLY A 176 0.94 -7.03 16.29
CA GLY A 176 1.73 -5.80 16.25
C GLY A 176 2.34 -5.43 17.59
N SER A 177 3.14 -4.37 17.62
CA SER A 177 3.81 -3.90 18.84
C SER A 177 2.81 -3.58 19.96
N HIS A 178 3.06 -4.12 21.16
CA HIS A 178 2.20 -3.87 22.33
C HIS A 178 2.30 -2.39 22.76
N PRO A 179 1.18 -1.62 22.84
CA PRO A 179 1.24 -0.16 23.02
C PRO A 179 1.84 0.32 24.35
N LYS A 180 1.86 -0.54 25.38
CA LYS A 180 2.48 -0.26 26.69
C LYS A 180 3.77 -1.05 26.94
N ASN A 181 4.23 -1.84 25.97
CA ASN A 181 5.49 -2.58 26.02
C ASN A 181 6.00 -2.74 24.58
N SER A 182 6.67 -1.72 24.06
CA SER A 182 7.10 -1.67 22.66
C SER A 182 8.20 -2.67 22.28
N ASP A 183 8.64 -3.50 23.23
CA ASP A 183 9.64 -4.53 22.98
C ASP A 183 9.00 -5.87 22.61
N VAL A 184 7.69 -6.05 22.78
CA VAL A 184 6.98 -7.30 22.46
C VAL A 184 5.80 -7.05 21.54
N ASN A 185 5.50 -8.03 20.68
CA ASN A 185 4.29 -8.04 19.88
C ASN A 185 3.11 -8.69 20.63
N ALA A 186 1.90 -8.25 20.33
CA ALA A 186 0.65 -8.73 20.89
C ALA A 186 -0.42 -8.91 19.81
N GLY A 187 -1.44 -9.72 20.11
CA GLY A 187 -2.61 -9.91 19.26
C GLY A 187 -3.63 -8.77 19.43
N PHE A 188 -4.24 -8.37 18.31
CA PHE A 188 -5.26 -7.33 18.24
C PHE A 188 -6.51 -7.87 17.55
N MET A 189 -7.66 -7.56 18.14
CA MET A 189 -8.97 -7.78 17.52
C MET A 189 -9.53 -6.47 16.99
N GLY A 190 -9.86 -6.46 15.70
CA GLY A 190 -10.53 -5.35 15.02
C GLY A 190 -11.91 -5.75 14.52
N GLY A 191 -12.80 -4.76 14.33
CA GLY A 191 -14.08 -5.00 13.68
C GLY A 191 -13.90 -5.40 12.21
N GLY A 192 -14.86 -6.16 11.68
CA GLY A 192 -14.84 -6.65 10.31
C GLY A 192 -14.90 -5.52 9.27
N PRO A 193 -14.66 -5.83 7.98
CA PRO A 193 -14.82 -4.86 6.91
C PRO A 193 -16.24 -4.27 6.86
N LEU A 194 -16.34 -3.12 6.21
CA LEU A 194 -17.57 -2.51 5.71
C LEU A 194 -17.25 -2.05 4.29
N GLY A 195 -18.23 -2.06 3.38
CA GLY A 195 -17.96 -1.54 2.04
C GLY A 195 -17.83 -0.01 1.98
N LEU A 196 -18.26 0.73 3.00
CA LEU A 196 -17.98 2.16 3.20
C LEU A 196 -17.39 2.44 4.59
N SER A 197 -16.86 3.65 4.82
CA SER A 197 -16.53 4.08 6.18
C SER A 197 -17.80 4.29 7.01
N ARG A 198 -17.74 4.00 8.32
CA ARG A 198 -18.84 4.16 9.31
C ARG A 198 -19.79 5.33 9.01
N ASP A 199 -19.20 6.51 8.85
CA ASP A 199 -19.94 7.77 8.74
C ASP A 199 -20.95 7.77 7.57
N TYR A 200 -20.66 7.03 6.49
CA TYR A 200 -21.60 6.90 5.36
C TYR A 200 -22.90 6.17 5.70
N TYR A 201 -22.92 5.36 6.77
CA TYR A 201 -24.11 4.61 7.20
C TYR A 201 -24.92 5.36 8.27
N VAL A 202 -24.30 6.32 8.96
CA VAL A 202 -24.88 6.94 10.17
C VAL A 202 -25.21 8.42 9.98
N ASP A 203 -24.43 9.14 9.17
CA ASP A 203 -24.63 10.56 8.95
C ASP A 203 -25.88 10.76 8.07
N GLN A 204 -26.62 11.83 8.36
CA GLN A 204 -27.96 12.05 7.80
C GLN A 204 -28.01 13.18 6.77
N ASP A 205 -26.86 13.76 6.42
CA ASP A 205 -26.75 14.79 5.40
C ASP A 205 -27.02 14.24 3.99
N ALA A 206 -27.34 15.15 3.06
CA ALA A 206 -27.78 14.78 1.72
C ALA A 206 -26.71 14.06 0.90
N ASP A 207 -25.44 14.48 0.99
CA ASP A 207 -24.34 13.88 0.23
C ASP A 207 -24.05 12.46 0.72
N THR A 208 -24.06 12.25 2.03
CA THR A 208 -23.91 10.92 2.62
C THR A 208 -25.03 9.96 2.18
N LYS A 209 -26.30 10.40 2.25
CA LYS A 209 -27.45 9.59 1.83
C LYS A 209 -27.38 9.21 0.35
N GLU A 210 -27.09 10.18 -0.51
CA GLU A 210 -26.93 9.93 -1.95
C GLU A 210 -25.82 8.90 -2.22
N LYS A 211 -24.69 8.99 -1.51
CA LYS A 211 -23.57 8.04 -1.66
C LYS A 211 -23.92 6.65 -1.14
N LEU A 212 -24.71 6.54 -0.07
CA LEU A 212 -25.18 5.25 0.45
C LEU A 212 -26.17 4.59 -0.53
N GLU A 213 -27.06 5.35 -1.16
CA GLU A 213 -27.95 4.86 -2.21
C GLU A 213 -27.16 4.34 -3.42
N LYS A 214 -26.19 5.12 -3.91
CA LYS A 214 -25.30 4.69 -5.02
C LYS A 214 -24.43 3.49 -4.66
N TYR A 215 -24.09 3.34 -3.38
CA TYR A 215 -23.39 2.15 -2.90
C TYR A 215 -24.29 0.93 -2.96
N GLN A 216 -25.55 1.03 -2.56
CA GLN A 216 -26.50 -0.06 -2.70
C GLN A 216 -26.69 -0.48 -4.18
N GLU A 217 -26.79 0.48 -5.09
CA GLU A 217 -26.83 0.20 -6.54
C GLU A 217 -25.57 -0.51 -7.02
N HIS A 218 -24.39 -0.10 -6.52
CA HIS A 218 -23.14 -0.77 -6.82
C HIS A 218 -23.11 -2.21 -6.31
N VAL A 219 -23.54 -2.46 -5.07
CA VAL A 219 -23.65 -3.82 -4.52
C VAL A 219 -24.55 -4.67 -5.42
N ALA A 220 -25.73 -4.18 -5.80
CA ALA A 220 -26.64 -4.90 -6.70
C ALA A 220 -26.03 -5.17 -8.08
N LYS A 221 -25.31 -4.19 -8.67
CA LYS A 221 -24.57 -4.41 -9.94
C LYS A 221 -23.51 -5.50 -9.79
N MET A 222 -22.81 -5.53 -8.67
CA MET A 222 -21.73 -6.48 -8.43
C MET A 222 -22.25 -7.90 -8.20
N LEU A 223 -23.34 -8.06 -7.47
CA LEU A 223 -23.96 -9.36 -7.21
C LEU A 223 -24.46 -10.05 -8.50
N GLN A 224 -24.86 -9.29 -9.52
CA GLN A 224 -25.19 -9.85 -10.83
C GLN A 224 -24.01 -10.57 -11.50
N TYR A 225 -22.75 -10.18 -11.23
CA TYR A 225 -21.59 -10.94 -11.70
C TYR A 225 -21.46 -12.32 -11.05
N LEU A 226 -22.11 -12.53 -9.88
CA LEU A 226 -22.20 -13.85 -9.25
C LEU A 226 -23.37 -14.70 -9.80
N GLY A 227 -24.13 -14.17 -10.77
CA GLY A 227 -25.22 -14.87 -11.43
C GLY A 227 -26.62 -14.61 -10.85
N GLU A 228 -26.76 -13.66 -9.92
CA GLU A 228 -28.08 -13.24 -9.42
C GLU A 228 -28.85 -12.48 -10.51
N THR A 229 -30.17 -12.64 -10.51
CA THR A 229 -31.07 -11.81 -11.31
C THR A 229 -31.07 -10.36 -10.82
N GLU A 230 -31.55 -9.42 -11.64
CA GLU A 230 -31.61 -8.01 -11.24
C GLU A 230 -32.49 -7.79 -10.00
N GLU A 231 -33.61 -8.52 -9.90
CA GLU A 231 -34.52 -8.47 -8.76
C GLU A 231 -33.90 -9.03 -7.48
N GLU A 232 -33.24 -10.20 -7.57
CA GLU A 232 -32.53 -10.81 -6.44
C GLU A 232 -31.41 -9.90 -5.95
N ALA A 233 -30.56 -9.42 -6.87
CA ALA A 233 -29.42 -8.58 -6.54
C ALA A 233 -29.83 -7.25 -5.87
N LYS A 234 -30.96 -6.64 -6.28
CA LYS A 234 -31.50 -5.44 -5.62
C LYS A 234 -31.99 -5.74 -4.20
N SER A 235 -32.70 -6.85 -4.02
CA SER A 235 -33.17 -7.30 -2.71
C SER A 235 -32.00 -7.56 -1.77
N ASP A 236 -31.00 -8.31 -2.23
CA ASP A 236 -29.83 -8.66 -1.43
C ASP A 236 -28.95 -7.46 -1.13
N ALA A 237 -28.80 -6.51 -2.05
CA ALA A 237 -28.09 -5.27 -1.80
C ALA A 237 -28.72 -4.45 -0.66
N VAL A 238 -30.06 -4.34 -0.61
CA VAL A 238 -30.76 -3.67 0.51
C VAL A 238 -30.45 -4.36 1.83
N ASN A 239 -30.51 -5.69 1.86
CA ASN A 239 -30.24 -6.48 3.06
C ASN A 239 -28.78 -6.34 3.52
N ILE A 240 -27.82 -6.39 2.58
CA ILE A 240 -26.39 -6.21 2.84
C ILE A 240 -26.12 -4.81 3.40
N VAL A 241 -26.66 -3.75 2.80
CA VAL A 241 -26.47 -2.38 3.29
C VAL A 241 -27.07 -2.21 4.69
N ALA A 242 -28.28 -2.75 4.93
CA ALA A 242 -28.89 -2.73 6.26
C ALA A 242 -28.05 -3.50 7.30
N PHE A 243 -27.48 -4.65 6.92
CA PHE A 243 -26.60 -5.44 7.77
C PHE A 243 -25.28 -4.70 8.08
N GLU A 244 -24.66 -4.08 7.08
CA GLU A 244 -23.48 -3.23 7.26
C GLU A 244 -23.77 -2.01 8.15
N THR A 245 -24.96 -1.40 8.05
CA THR A 245 -25.39 -0.30 8.94
C THR A 245 -25.44 -0.75 10.39
N LYS A 246 -26.04 -1.92 10.70
CA LYS A 246 -26.05 -2.49 12.07
C LYS A 246 -24.63 -2.68 12.62
N MET A 247 -23.70 -3.07 11.76
CA MET A 247 -22.28 -3.21 12.14
C MET A 247 -21.53 -1.88 12.22
N ALA A 248 -21.96 -0.83 11.53
CA ALA A 248 -21.32 0.47 11.52
C ALA A 248 -21.70 1.31 12.75
N GLU A 249 -22.99 1.33 13.11
CA GLU A 249 -23.54 2.13 14.21
C GLU A 249 -22.75 2.05 15.53
N PRO A 250 -22.39 0.86 16.05
CA PRO A 250 -21.71 0.74 17.34
C PRO A 250 -20.20 1.02 17.28
N ARG A 251 -19.64 1.29 16.09
CA ARG A 251 -18.20 1.57 15.93
C ARG A 251 -17.86 2.97 16.43
N MET A 252 -16.61 3.14 16.87
CA MET A 252 -16.05 4.43 17.25
C MET A 252 -16.11 5.47 16.11
N THR A 253 -16.35 6.74 16.46
CA THR A 253 -16.22 7.84 15.49
C THR A 253 -14.76 8.06 15.06
N LYS A 254 -14.54 8.85 13.99
CA LYS A 254 -13.19 9.21 13.54
C LYS A 254 -12.36 9.89 14.64
N GLU A 255 -12.98 10.73 15.46
CA GLU A 255 -12.34 11.46 16.57
C GLU A 255 -11.95 10.49 17.68
N GLU A 256 -12.82 9.57 18.04
CA GLU A 256 -12.56 8.58 19.08
C GLU A 256 -11.43 7.63 18.70
N ARG A 257 -11.38 7.18 17.43
CA ARG A 257 -10.30 6.32 16.93
C ARG A 257 -8.93 6.98 16.96
N ARG A 258 -8.84 8.32 16.95
CA ARG A 258 -7.57 9.05 17.07
C ARG A 258 -7.01 9.00 18.50
N ASP A 259 -7.83 8.72 19.50
CA ASP A 259 -7.36 8.50 20.87
C ASP A 259 -6.85 7.06 21.04
N ALA A 260 -5.52 6.90 21.10
CA ALA A 260 -4.89 5.58 21.28
C ALA A 260 -5.31 4.88 22.58
N ARG A 261 -5.74 5.62 23.62
CA ARG A 261 -6.18 5.05 24.90
C ARG A 261 -7.53 4.35 24.74
N LYS A 262 -8.43 4.91 23.92
CA LYS A 262 -9.74 4.29 23.64
C LYS A 262 -9.60 2.97 22.87
N ARG A 263 -8.55 2.82 22.07
CA ARG A 263 -8.25 1.61 21.28
C ARG A 263 -7.46 0.54 22.05
N PHE A 264 -7.05 0.81 23.29
CA PHE A 264 -6.26 -0.12 24.09
C PHE A 264 -7.13 -0.78 25.16
N ASN A 265 -7.82 -1.85 24.79
CA ASN A 265 -8.69 -2.61 25.70
C ASN A 265 -8.21 -4.07 25.76
N PRO A 266 -7.15 -4.37 26.55
CA PRO A 266 -6.73 -5.75 26.77
C PRO A 266 -7.86 -6.55 27.43
N LYS A 267 -8.08 -7.77 26.94
CA LYS A 267 -9.11 -8.70 27.38
C LYS A 267 -8.53 -10.09 27.56
N SER A 268 -8.83 -10.73 28.68
CA SER A 268 -8.59 -12.17 28.84
C SER A 268 -9.54 -12.99 27.96
N MET A 269 -9.26 -14.29 27.83
CA MET A 269 -10.15 -15.22 27.13
C MET A 269 -11.56 -15.26 27.72
N ASP A 270 -11.69 -15.23 29.04
CA ASP A 270 -12.98 -15.19 29.73
C ASP A 270 -13.72 -13.87 29.46
N GLU A 271 -13.00 -12.76 29.43
CA GLU A 271 -13.60 -11.47 29.09
C GLU A 271 -14.04 -11.39 27.62
N MET A 272 -13.29 -11.99 26.70
CA MET A 272 -13.70 -12.12 25.29
C MET A 272 -14.98 -12.94 25.16
N LYS A 273 -15.05 -14.09 25.85
CA LYS A 273 -16.26 -14.92 25.91
C LYS A 273 -17.46 -14.18 26.47
N ALA A 274 -17.27 -13.35 27.50
CA ALA A 274 -18.33 -12.52 28.04
C ALA A 274 -18.75 -11.38 27.10
N LEU A 275 -17.81 -10.86 26.29
CA LEU A 275 -18.03 -9.74 25.38
C LEU A 275 -18.85 -10.13 24.15
N THR A 276 -18.56 -11.30 23.57
CA THR A 276 -19.30 -11.85 22.43
C THR A 276 -19.53 -13.35 22.60
N PRO A 277 -20.53 -13.76 23.40
CA PRO A 277 -20.80 -15.17 23.72
C PRO A 277 -21.13 -16.08 22.53
N SER A 278 -21.59 -15.53 21.40
CA SER A 278 -21.92 -16.30 20.19
C SER A 278 -20.71 -16.91 19.49
N ILE A 279 -19.49 -16.45 19.80
CA ILE A 279 -18.25 -16.93 19.24
C ILE A 279 -17.52 -17.76 20.31
N ASP A 280 -17.14 -18.99 19.95
CA ASP A 280 -16.17 -19.74 20.74
C ASP A 280 -14.77 -19.20 20.45
N TRP A 281 -14.37 -18.19 21.23
CA TRP A 281 -13.09 -17.52 21.08
C TRP A 281 -11.89 -18.44 21.29
N LYS A 282 -12.03 -19.49 22.10
CA LYS A 282 -10.94 -20.44 22.31
C LYS A 282 -10.71 -21.24 21.03
N ASP A 283 -11.77 -21.80 20.47
CA ASP A 283 -11.69 -22.55 19.21
C ASP A 283 -11.26 -21.64 18.04
N TYR A 284 -11.70 -20.38 18.02
CA TYR A 284 -11.24 -19.41 17.03
C TYR A 284 -9.72 -19.19 17.12
N PHE A 285 -9.17 -18.82 18.28
CA PHE A 285 -7.73 -18.57 18.40
C PHE A 285 -6.88 -19.81 18.17
N ASP A 286 -7.33 -20.97 18.65
CA ASP A 286 -6.65 -22.24 18.38
C ASP A 286 -6.64 -22.57 16.87
N GLY A 287 -7.78 -22.33 16.20
CA GLY A 287 -7.95 -22.55 14.78
C GLY A 287 -7.09 -21.63 13.90
N ILE A 288 -6.93 -20.37 14.31
CA ILE A 288 -6.05 -19.41 13.65
C ILE A 288 -4.61 -19.45 14.19
N GLY A 289 -4.21 -20.50 14.89
CA GLY A 289 -2.83 -20.69 15.35
C GLY A 289 -2.33 -19.71 16.42
N ALA A 290 -3.19 -18.86 16.98
CA ALA A 290 -2.90 -17.91 18.05
C ALA A 290 -2.95 -18.59 19.43
N LYS A 291 -2.25 -19.72 19.55
CA LYS A 291 -2.23 -20.56 20.75
C LYS A 291 -1.48 -19.86 21.88
N ASP A 292 -1.83 -20.21 23.11
CA ASP A 292 -1.14 -19.79 24.33
C ASP A 292 -1.14 -18.27 24.61
N MET A 293 -2.09 -17.53 24.02
CA MET A 293 -2.27 -16.11 24.29
C MET A 293 -3.16 -15.88 25.52
N ASP A 294 -2.60 -15.26 26.57
CA ASP A 294 -3.35 -14.93 27.79
C ASP A 294 -4.27 -13.72 27.64
N THR A 295 -3.95 -12.82 26.69
CA THR A 295 -4.63 -11.53 26.54
C THR A 295 -4.59 -11.06 25.09
N VAL A 296 -5.72 -10.55 24.61
CA VAL A 296 -5.85 -9.91 23.30
C VAL A 296 -6.30 -8.46 23.44
N ILE A 297 -5.83 -7.58 22.56
CA ILE A 297 -6.18 -6.15 22.60
C ILE A 297 -7.37 -5.90 21.67
N VAL A 298 -8.54 -5.56 22.24
CA VAL A 298 -9.72 -5.18 21.47
C VAL A 298 -9.65 -3.69 21.09
N THR A 299 -9.68 -3.40 19.79
CA THR A 299 -9.48 -2.04 19.28
C THR A 299 -10.76 -1.21 19.16
N ASP A 300 -11.94 -1.85 19.18
CA ASP A 300 -13.25 -1.19 19.21
C ASP A 300 -14.21 -1.91 20.17
N LEU A 301 -14.18 -1.54 21.44
CA LEU A 301 -14.96 -2.23 22.46
C LEU A 301 -16.49 -2.08 22.26
N GLY A 302 -16.95 -0.96 21.69
CA GLY A 302 -18.37 -0.73 21.42
C GLY A 302 -18.90 -1.69 20.38
N TYR A 303 -18.14 -1.86 19.29
CA TYR A 303 -18.46 -2.81 18.23
C TYR A 303 -18.58 -4.26 18.75
N PHE A 304 -17.58 -4.75 19.50
CA PHE A 304 -17.60 -6.13 19.98
C PHE A 304 -18.72 -6.42 20.99
N LYS A 305 -19.16 -5.43 21.77
CA LYS A 305 -20.37 -5.57 22.63
C LYS A 305 -21.64 -5.75 21.80
N ALA A 306 -21.77 -5.00 20.71
CA ALA A 306 -22.94 -5.07 19.84
C ALA A 306 -22.93 -6.31 18.93
N LEU A 307 -21.74 -6.82 18.59
CA LEU A 307 -21.56 -7.94 17.67
C LEU A 307 -22.34 -9.19 18.08
N ASP A 308 -22.44 -9.50 19.39
CA ASP A 308 -23.20 -10.66 19.85
C ASP A 308 -24.68 -10.58 19.46
N GLY A 309 -25.29 -9.40 19.64
CA GLY A 309 -26.67 -9.14 19.24
C GLY A 309 -26.82 -9.20 17.72
N ILE A 310 -25.89 -8.59 16.98
CA ILE A 310 -25.88 -8.61 15.50
C ILE A 310 -25.86 -10.06 14.99
N LEU A 311 -25.03 -10.93 15.57
CA LEU A 311 -24.99 -12.34 15.19
C LEU A 311 -26.30 -13.04 15.55
N LYS A 312 -26.78 -12.94 16.80
CA LYS A 312 -28.00 -13.65 17.24
C LYS A 312 -29.28 -13.25 16.53
N GLU A 313 -29.41 -11.99 16.17
CA GLU A 313 -30.63 -11.43 15.58
C GLU A 313 -30.68 -11.58 14.06
N SER A 314 -29.54 -11.91 13.43
CA SER A 314 -29.45 -12.04 11.97
C SER A 314 -29.63 -13.49 11.53
N SER A 315 -30.23 -13.67 10.36
CA SER A 315 -30.41 -14.98 9.77
C SER A 315 -29.09 -15.52 9.19
N VAL A 316 -29.05 -16.83 8.94
CA VAL A 316 -27.92 -17.45 8.21
C VAL A 316 -27.76 -16.84 6.83
N ASP A 317 -28.86 -16.49 6.17
CA ASP A 317 -28.85 -15.88 4.84
C ASP A 317 -28.28 -14.45 4.88
N ASP A 318 -28.56 -13.66 5.94
CA ASP A 318 -27.94 -12.35 6.12
C ASP A 318 -26.40 -12.48 6.22
N TRP A 319 -25.92 -13.47 6.97
CA TRP A 319 -24.47 -13.73 7.06
C TRP A 319 -23.89 -14.13 5.71
N LYS A 320 -24.54 -15.03 4.97
CA LYS A 320 -24.08 -15.48 3.65
C LYS A 320 -24.03 -14.33 2.65
N ASN A 321 -25.09 -13.53 2.57
CA ASN A 321 -25.16 -12.42 1.63
C ASN A 321 -24.05 -11.40 1.89
N TYR A 322 -23.84 -11.05 3.16
CA TYR A 322 -22.71 -10.20 3.55
C TYR A 322 -21.33 -10.83 3.22
N LEU A 323 -21.15 -12.12 3.47
CA LEU A 323 -19.90 -12.83 3.16
C LEU A 323 -19.63 -12.95 1.65
N ARG A 324 -20.66 -13.20 0.83
CA ARG A 324 -20.56 -13.25 -0.64
C ARG A 324 -20.16 -11.88 -1.19
N TRP A 325 -20.82 -10.82 -0.71
CA TRP A 325 -20.47 -9.46 -1.08
C TRP A 325 -19.03 -9.09 -0.68
N THR A 326 -18.64 -9.34 0.57
CA THR A 326 -17.29 -8.98 1.03
C THR A 326 -16.20 -9.78 0.32
N LEU A 327 -16.44 -11.05 -0.03
CA LEU A 327 -15.53 -11.84 -0.86
C LEU A 327 -15.35 -11.19 -2.24
N LEU A 328 -16.45 -10.88 -2.94
CA LEU A 328 -16.42 -10.28 -4.27
C LEU A 328 -15.77 -8.90 -4.24
N ASN A 329 -16.19 -8.04 -3.31
CA ASN A 329 -15.70 -6.67 -3.20
C ASN A 329 -14.17 -6.63 -3.00
N ARG A 330 -13.65 -7.48 -2.11
CA ARG A 330 -12.21 -7.59 -1.86
C ARG A 330 -11.42 -8.16 -3.03
N ALA A 331 -12.02 -9.07 -3.79
CA ALA A 331 -11.39 -9.69 -4.94
C ALA A 331 -11.52 -8.86 -6.23
N SER A 332 -12.44 -7.89 -6.28
CA SER A 332 -12.88 -7.18 -7.49
C SER A 332 -11.73 -6.71 -8.39
N ASN A 333 -10.69 -6.12 -7.80
CA ASN A 333 -9.52 -5.60 -8.54
C ASN A 333 -8.63 -6.68 -9.16
N SER A 334 -8.84 -7.96 -8.84
CA SER A 334 -8.03 -9.10 -9.30
C SER A 334 -8.76 -10.10 -10.18
N LEU A 335 -10.03 -9.83 -10.49
CA LEU A 335 -10.88 -10.62 -11.39
C LEU A 335 -10.87 -10.01 -12.81
N SER A 336 -11.92 -10.19 -13.60
CA SER A 336 -12.03 -9.59 -14.94
C SER A 336 -12.00 -8.05 -14.93
N THR A 337 -11.67 -7.45 -16.07
CA THR A 337 -11.63 -6.00 -16.24
C THR A 337 -12.98 -5.35 -16.04
N ASP A 338 -14.09 -6.03 -16.35
CA ASP A 338 -15.44 -5.49 -16.17
C ASP A 338 -15.80 -5.36 -14.68
N ILE A 339 -15.41 -6.34 -13.86
CA ILE A 339 -15.60 -6.32 -12.40
C ILE A 339 -14.69 -5.27 -11.76
N GLU A 340 -13.42 -5.23 -12.18
CA GLU A 340 -12.45 -4.21 -11.76
C GLU A 340 -12.94 -2.79 -12.11
N THR A 341 -13.50 -2.60 -13.31
CA THR A 341 -14.05 -1.33 -13.77
C THR A 341 -15.29 -0.93 -12.97
N ALA A 342 -16.22 -1.85 -12.74
CA ALA A 342 -17.40 -1.57 -11.91
C ALA A 342 -17.04 -1.18 -10.47
N SER A 343 -16.01 -1.80 -9.90
CA SER A 343 -15.43 -1.40 -8.60
C SER A 343 -14.84 0.01 -8.65
N TRP A 344 -14.05 0.32 -9.68
CA TRP A 344 -13.48 1.67 -9.87
C TRP A 344 -14.56 2.75 -10.07
N GLU A 345 -15.59 2.48 -10.87
CA GLU A 345 -16.70 3.39 -11.14
C GLU A 345 -17.37 3.86 -9.84
N PHE A 346 -17.58 2.94 -8.89
CA PHE A 346 -18.12 3.32 -7.60
C PHE A 346 -17.07 3.98 -6.70
N TYR A 347 -16.00 3.25 -6.35
CA TYR A 347 -15.08 3.65 -5.28
C TYR A 347 -14.18 4.84 -5.61
N SER A 348 -13.90 5.06 -6.89
CA SER A 348 -13.01 6.15 -7.34
C SER A 348 -13.79 7.26 -8.02
N LYS A 349 -14.70 6.94 -8.95
CA LYS A 349 -15.46 7.94 -9.70
C LYS A 349 -16.62 8.49 -8.88
N THR A 350 -17.57 7.67 -8.48
CA THR A 350 -18.74 8.12 -7.71
C THR A 350 -18.37 8.64 -6.33
N LEU A 351 -17.55 7.90 -5.57
CA LEU A 351 -17.27 8.23 -4.18
C LEU A 351 -16.24 9.36 -4.03
N ARG A 352 -15.31 9.51 -4.97
CA ARG A 352 -14.14 10.41 -4.85
C ARG A 352 -13.96 11.39 -6.01
N GLY A 353 -14.82 11.37 -7.02
CA GLY A 353 -14.79 12.31 -8.14
C GLY A 353 -13.68 12.06 -9.18
N SER A 354 -13.08 10.87 -9.21
CA SER A 354 -12.09 10.51 -10.26
C SER A 354 -12.75 10.53 -11.63
N LYS A 355 -12.13 11.18 -12.62
CA LYS A 355 -12.69 11.25 -13.98
C LYS A 355 -12.32 10.02 -14.81
N GLU A 356 -11.09 9.53 -14.64
CA GLU A 356 -10.53 8.40 -15.38
C GLU A 356 -9.84 7.42 -14.44
N GLN A 357 -9.71 6.16 -14.89
CA GLN A 357 -8.97 5.14 -14.16
C GLN A 357 -7.49 5.25 -14.50
N ARG A 358 -6.63 5.06 -13.49
CA ARG A 358 -5.19 5.02 -13.70
C ARG A 358 -4.80 3.92 -14.69
N PRO A 359 -3.76 4.13 -15.52
CA PRO A 359 -3.23 3.11 -16.41
C PRO A 359 -2.96 1.79 -15.69
N ALA A 360 -3.20 0.66 -16.36
CA ALA A 360 -3.06 -0.68 -15.79
C ALA A 360 -1.66 -0.92 -15.19
N GLU A 361 -0.60 -0.46 -15.86
CA GLU A 361 0.78 -0.61 -15.39
C GLU A 361 1.02 0.12 -14.05
N GLU A 362 0.46 1.33 -13.87
CA GLU A 362 0.57 2.06 -12.60
C GLU A 362 -0.20 1.36 -11.48
N ARG A 363 -1.37 0.80 -11.80
CA ARG A 363 -2.15 0.00 -10.84
C ARG A 363 -1.41 -1.28 -10.44
N ALA A 364 -0.72 -1.91 -11.40
CA ALA A 364 0.13 -3.07 -11.15
C ALA A 364 1.34 -2.71 -10.27
N LEU A 365 2.05 -1.62 -10.58
CA LEU A 365 3.14 -1.11 -9.75
C LEU A 365 2.67 -0.80 -8.33
N GLY A 366 1.53 -0.12 -8.18
CA GLY A 366 0.95 0.17 -6.88
C GLY A 366 0.64 -1.09 -6.06
N THR A 367 0.31 -2.20 -6.73
CA THR A 367 0.10 -3.50 -6.07
C THR A 367 1.43 -4.09 -5.62
N ILE A 368 2.46 -4.10 -6.47
CA ILE A 368 3.81 -4.57 -6.12
C ILE A 368 4.36 -3.78 -4.92
N ASN A 369 4.24 -2.46 -4.94
CA ASN A 369 4.69 -1.59 -3.84
C ASN A 369 4.01 -1.94 -2.50
N ARG A 370 2.73 -2.35 -2.52
CA ARG A 370 1.97 -2.74 -1.31
C ARG A 370 2.26 -4.16 -0.82
N THR A 371 2.75 -5.06 -1.67
CA THR A 371 2.92 -6.48 -1.34
C THR A 371 4.38 -6.86 -1.12
N MET A 372 5.25 -6.49 -2.05
CA MET A 372 6.68 -6.84 -2.07
C MET A 372 7.53 -5.64 -2.50
N GLY A 373 7.18 -4.45 -2.00
CA GLY A 373 7.77 -3.20 -2.44
C GLY A 373 9.29 -3.13 -2.26
N GLU A 374 9.86 -3.81 -1.26
CA GLU A 374 11.32 -3.88 -1.07
C GLU A 374 12.04 -4.72 -2.14
N ALA A 375 11.38 -5.72 -2.72
CA ALA A 375 11.95 -6.53 -3.80
C ALA A 375 12.24 -5.66 -5.03
N LEU A 376 11.28 -4.81 -5.42
CA LEU A 376 11.48 -3.80 -6.47
C LEU A 376 12.34 -2.63 -5.98
N GLY A 377 12.20 -2.26 -4.71
CA GLY A 377 12.93 -1.16 -4.09
C GLY A 377 14.45 -1.35 -4.13
N LYS A 378 14.93 -2.59 -4.04
CA LYS A 378 16.35 -2.91 -4.22
C LYS A 378 16.86 -2.48 -5.60
N LEU A 379 16.14 -2.83 -6.67
CA LEU A 379 16.48 -2.40 -8.04
C LEU A 379 16.37 -0.88 -8.19
N TYR A 380 15.34 -0.27 -7.58
CA TYR A 380 15.15 1.18 -7.62
C TYR A 380 16.32 1.93 -6.96
N VAL A 381 16.77 1.49 -5.79
CA VAL A 381 17.89 2.11 -5.06
C VAL A 381 19.18 1.99 -5.88
N ASP A 382 19.46 0.81 -6.43
CA ASP A 382 20.66 0.56 -7.24
C ASP A 382 20.75 1.50 -8.46
N GLU A 383 19.61 1.82 -9.08
CA GLU A 383 19.54 2.65 -10.29
C GLU A 383 19.35 4.15 -10.03
N LYS A 384 18.66 4.53 -8.94
CA LYS A 384 18.14 5.90 -8.75
C LYS A 384 18.65 6.63 -7.51
N PHE A 385 19.27 5.94 -6.55
CA PHE A 385 19.64 6.56 -5.27
C PHE A 385 21.16 6.63 -5.06
N PRO A 386 21.77 7.84 -5.20
CA PRO A 386 23.20 8.00 -4.96
C PRO A 386 23.53 7.96 -3.45
N PRO A 387 24.57 7.21 -3.01
CA PRO A 387 24.92 7.08 -1.59
C PRO A 387 25.19 8.42 -0.88
N GLU A 388 25.70 9.43 -1.60
CA GLU A 388 26.01 10.75 -1.05
C GLU A 388 24.74 11.48 -0.57
N ALA A 389 23.58 11.19 -1.15
CA ALA A 389 22.31 11.76 -0.71
C ALA A 389 21.92 11.29 0.70
N LYS A 390 22.22 10.03 1.06
CA LYS A 390 21.97 9.48 2.41
C LYS A 390 22.78 10.23 3.47
N GLU A 391 24.05 10.50 3.19
CA GLU A 391 24.93 11.26 4.10
C GLU A 391 24.50 12.73 4.26
N LYS A 392 24.05 13.36 3.17
CA LYS A 392 23.53 14.73 3.24
C LYS A 392 22.23 14.80 4.07
N ALA A 393 21.31 13.85 3.85
CA ALA A 393 20.07 13.76 4.61
C ALA A 393 20.34 13.50 6.11
N LYS A 394 21.28 12.62 6.43
CA LYS A 394 21.69 12.34 7.81
C LYS A 394 22.14 13.59 8.55
N LYS A 395 23.05 14.37 7.96
CA LYS A 395 23.51 15.65 8.55
C LYS A 395 22.37 16.65 8.73
N MET A 396 21.44 16.72 7.78
CA MET A 396 20.27 17.59 7.89
C MET A 396 19.37 17.18 9.06
N ILE A 397 19.12 15.88 9.23
CA ILE A 397 18.30 15.35 10.33
C ILE A 397 18.97 15.59 11.68
N GLU A 398 20.28 15.39 11.79
CA GLU A 398 21.07 15.71 13.00
C GLU A 398 20.91 17.20 13.39
N ASN A 399 20.99 18.10 12.41
CA ASN A 399 20.77 19.53 12.63
C ASN A 399 19.32 19.86 13.05
N ILE A 400 18.32 19.21 12.44
CA ILE A 400 16.90 19.38 12.81
C ILE A 400 16.67 18.91 14.25
N MET A 401 17.21 17.75 14.63
CA MET A 401 17.10 17.24 16.00
C MET A 401 17.74 18.20 17.01
N LEU A 402 18.94 18.72 16.71
CA LEU A 402 19.59 19.72 17.55
C LEU A 402 18.77 21.01 17.68
N ALA A 403 18.19 21.50 16.58
CA ALA A 403 17.31 22.67 16.61
C ALA A 403 16.03 22.41 17.40
N PHE A 404 15.45 21.21 17.31
CA PHE A 404 14.27 20.81 18.05
C PHE A 404 14.55 20.72 19.56
N GLU A 405 15.71 20.20 19.95
CA GLU A 405 16.16 20.18 21.35
C GLU A 405 16.22 21.59 21.93
N LYS A 406 16.86 22.53 21.22
CA LYS A 406 16.90 23.95 21.62
C LYS A 406 15.53 24.58 21.71
N ARG A 407 14.59 24.20 20.83
CA ARG A 407 13.20 24.68 20.92
C ARG A 407 12.51 24.18 22.18
N ILE A 408 12.67 22.90 22.54
CA ILE A 408 12.10 22.32 23.77
C ILE A 408 12.53 23.12 25.00
N ASP A 409 13.82 23.46 25.11
CA ASP A 409 14.34 24.22 26.24
C ASP A 409 13.62 25.58 26.41
N ASN A 410 13.23 26.21 25.31
CA ASN A 410 12.59 27.53 25.28
C ASN A 410 11.05 27.49 25.39
N LEU A 411 10.41 26.33 25.56
CA LEU A 411 8.95 26.24 25.67
C LEU A 411 8.46 26.65 27.06
N GLU A 412 7.87 27.83 27.22
CA GLU A 412 7.41 28.34 28.52
C GLU A 412 6.23 27.54 29.10
N TRP A 413 5.42 26.91 28.26
CA TRP A 413 4.25 26.14 28.68
C TRP A 413 4.58 24.75 29.23
N MET A 414 5.83 24.27 29.09
CA MET A 414 6.27 22.96 29.59
C MET A 414 7.00 23.09 30.91
N THR A 415 6.68 22.21 31.86
CA THR A 415 7.47 22.08 33.10
C THR A 415 8.89 21.60 32.80
N PRO A 416 9.88 21.92 33.66
CA PRO A 416 11.25 21.42 33.49
C PRO A 416 11.32 19.89 33.35
N GLU A 417 10.55 19.16 34.16
CA GLU A 417 10.48 17.70 34.10
C GLU A 417 9.99 17.17 32.74
N THR A 418 8.92 17.78 32.21
CA THR A 418 8.37 17.37 30.90
C THR A 418 9.35 17.66 29.76
N LYS A 419 10.10 18.78 29.84
CA LYS A 419 11.15 19.11 28.86
C LYS A 419 12.24 18.06 28.84
N GLU A 420 12.72 17.62 30.01
CA GLU A 420 13.71 16.56 30.08
C GLU A 420 13.21 15.25 29.48
N LYS A 421 11.95 14.86 29.73
CA LYS A 421 11.35 13.68 29.09
C LYS A 421 11.19 13.83 27.57
N ALA A 422 10.83 15.00 27.08
CA ALA A 422 10.76 15.27 25.65
C ALA A 422 12.13 15.16 24.97
N LYS A 423 13.19 15.69 25.60
CA LYS A 423 14.58 15.55 25.13
C LYS A 423 15.06 14.11 25.20
N GLU A 424 14.73 13.37 26.25
CA GLU A 424 15.02 11.94 26.36
C GLU A 424 14.43 11.16 25.16
N LYS A 425 13.17 11.44 24.82
CA LYS A 425 12.51 10.84 23.64
C LYS A 425 13.19 11.23 22.33
N LEU A 426 13.50 12.52 22.15
CA LEU A 426 14.19 13.03 20.97
C LEU A 426 15.52 12.31 20.75
N ARG A 427 16.34 12.17 21.79
CA ARG A 427 17.65 11.51 21.72
C ARG A 427 17.58 10.00 21.47
N LYS A 428 16.43 9.37 21.76
CA LYS A 428 16.17 7.94 21.52
C LYS A 428 15.52 7.65 20.16
N MET A 429 15.24 8.67 19.35
CA MET A 429 14.62 8.50 18.05
C MET A 429 15.58 7.78 17.09
N ASN A 430 15.12 6.68 16.50
CA ASN A 430 15.84 6.00 15.44
C ASN A 430 15.48 6.61 14.09
N VAL A 431 16.48 6.81 13.23
CA VAL A 431 16.32 7.46 11.93
C VAL A 431 16.60 6.44 10.83
N LYS A 432 15.60 6.21 9.97
CA LYS A 432 15.67 5.34 8.81
C LYS A 432 15.70 6.21 7.55
N ILE A 433 16.79 6.13 6.77
CA ILE A 433 17.03 7.03 5.62
C ILE A 433 17.10 6.23 4.32
N ALA A 434 16.16 6.51 3.42
CA ALA A 434 16.04 5.99 2.06
C ALA A 434 15.70 4.49 1.93
N TYR A 435 16.54 3.60 2.46
CA TYR A 435 16.40 2.16 2.27
C TYR A 435 16.96 1.35 3.44
N PRO A 436 16.47 0.11 3.66
CA PRO A 436 16.93 -0.76 4.74
C PRO A 436 18.37 -1.22 4.56
N ASP A 437 19.08 -1.40 5.68
CA ASP A 437 20.39 -2.05 5.67
C ASP A 437 20.27 -3.57 5.48
N GLN A 438 19.10 -4.14 5.79
CA GLN A 438 18.74 -5.55 5.57
C GLN A 438 17.39 -5.62 4.86
N TRP A 439 17.39 -6.16 3.65
CA TRP A 439 16.17 -6.29 2.84
C TRP A 439 15.23 -7.35 3.41
N LYS A 440 13.92 -7.12 3.29
CA LYS A 440 12.90 -8.13 3.62
C LYS A 440 13.12 -9.38 2.76
N ASP A 441 13.13 -10.54 3.42
CA ASP A 441 13.22 -11.84 2.77
C ASP A 441 11.84 -12.30 2.32
N TYR A 442 11.63 -12.44 1.01
CA TYR A 442 10.39 -12.97 0.46
C TYR A 442 10.54 -14.45 0.03
N SER A 443 11.59 -15.17 0.44
CA SER A 443 11.88 -16.56 0.06
C SER A 443 10.64 -17.48 0.12
N ASP A 444 9.88 -17.42 1.22
CA ASP A 444 8.66 -18.20 1.46
C ASP A 444 7.41 -17.70 0.72
N LEU A 445 7.46 -16.51 0.10
CA LEU A 445 6.34 -15.98 -0.68
C LEU A 445 6.29 -16.63 -2.07
N ALA A 446 5.26 -17.46 -2.27
CA ALA A 446 5.00 -18.11 -3.55
C ALA A 446 4.29 -17.16 -4.53
N ILE A 447 5.02 -16.69 -5.55
CA ILE A 447 4.42 -16.03 -6.72
C ILE A 447 4.60 -16.93 -7.94
N VAL A 448 3.47 -17.33 -8.52
CA VAL A 448 3.42 -18.19 -9.70
C VAL A 448 3.23 -17.31 -10.93
N GLY A 449 4.09 -17.47 -11.94
CA GLY A 449 3.99 -16.72 -13.19
C GLY A 449 2.85 -17.24 -14.08
N THR A 450 2.44 -16.44 -15.07
CA THR A 450 1.36 -16.80 -16.01
C THR A 450 1.65 -18.11 -16.76
N LYS A 451 2.92 -18.34 -17.13
CA LYS A 451 3.37 -19.57 -17.82
C LYS A 451 3.23 -20.84 -16.99
N ASP A 452 3.23 -20.70 -15.66
CA ASP A 452 3.13 -21.81 -14.71
C ASP A 452 1.70 -21.96 -14.15
N GLY A 453 0.71 -21.29 -14.76
CA GLY A 453 -0.70 -21.32 -14.37
C GLY A 453 -1.06 -20.37 -13.22
N GLY A 454 -0.16 -19.43 -12.88
CA GLY A 454 -0.44 -18.40 -11.89
C GLY A 454 -1.43 -17.35 -12.41
N SER A 455 -2.23 -16.79 -11.51
CA SER A 455 -3.19 -15.71 -11.80
C SER A 455 -3.06 -14.59 -10.79
N TYR A 456 -3.55 -13.39 -11.12
CA TYR A 456 -3.52 -12.28 -10.18
C TYR A 456 -4.24 -12.61 -8.87
N PHE A 457 -5.47 -13.15 -8.95
CA PHE A 457 -6.24 -13.54 -7.78
C PHE A 457 -5.52 -14.58 -6.90
N SER A 458 -4.96 -15.64 -7.49
CA SER A 458 -4.25 -16.68 -6.73
C SER A 458 -2.98 -16.15 -6.06
N ASN A 459 -2.20 -15.31 -6.75
CA ASN A 459 -1.01 -14.68 -6.17
C ASN A 459 -1.37 -13.72 -5.03
N MET A 460 -2.48 -12.98 -5.12
CA MET A 460 -2.93 -12.13 -4.00
C MET A 460 -3.36 -12.95 -2.78
N ARG A 461 -3.89 -14.17 -2.97
CA ARG A 461 -4.12 -15.09 -1.86
C ARG A 461 -2.84 -15.60 -1.24
N ASN A 462 -1.82 -15.93 -2.05
CA ASN A 462 -0.50 -16.33 -1.54
C ASN A 462 0.16 -15.20 -0.75
N VAL A 463 0.04 -13.96 -1.22
CA VAL A 463 0.50 -12.77 -0.49
C VAL A 463 -0.22 -12.63 0.86
N ALA A 464 -1.54 -12.80 0.89
CA ALA A 464 -2.30 -12.73 2.13
C ALA A 464 -1.84 -13.81 3.14
N GLN A 465 -1.64 -15.04 2.67
CA GLN A 465 -1.16 -16.16 3.48
C GLN A 465 0.25 -15.94 4.02
N TRP A 466 1.16 -15.44 3.20
CA TRP A 466 2.51 -15.13 3.63
C TRP A 466 2.53 -14.01 4.68
N ASN A 467 1.76 -12.93 4.48
CA ASN A 467 1.64 -11.85 5.47
C ASN A 467 1.06 -12.36 6.81
N TYR A 468 0.04 -13.21 6.76
CA TYR A 468 -0.51 -13.83 7.95
C TYR A 468 0.54 -14.70 8.68
N ASN A 469 1.30 -15.50 7.95
CA ASN A 469 2.36 -16.31 8.56
C ASN A 469 3.46 -15.44 9.19
N ASP A 470 3.88 -14.35 8.53
CA ASP A 470 4.84 -13.37 9.07
C ASP A 470 4.31 -12.74 10.37
N ASP A 471 3.05 -12.29 10.38
CA ASP A 471 2.40 -11.73 11.56
C ASP A 471 2.31 -12.75 12.71
N MET A 472 1.90 -13.98 12.41
CA MET A 472 1.75 -15.04 13.42
C MET A 472 3.08 -15.45 14.04
N GLN A 473 4.18 -15.46 13.27
CA GLN A 473 5.52 -15.72 13.80
C GLN A 473 5.97 -14.63 14.79
N LYS A 474 5.45 -13.41 14.65
CA LYS A 474 5.76 -12.30 15.55
C LYS A 474 4.97 -12.37 16.86
N LEU A 475 3.87 -13.11 16.95
CA LEU A 475 2.99 -13.12 18.13
C LEU A 475 3.74 -13.50 19.42
N GLY A 476 3.71 -12.63 20.42
CA GLY A 476 4.42 -12.82 21.69
C GLY A 476 5.94 -12.77 21.60
N LYS A 477 6.51 -12.48 20.42
CA LYS A 477 7.96 -12.36 20.19
C LYS A 477 8.44 -10.91 20.30
N PRO A 478 9.75 -10.69 20.48
CA PRO A 478 10.32 -9.36 20.44
C PRO A 478 10.01 -8.61 19.14
N VAL A 479 9.82 -7.31 19.23
CA VAL A 479 9.63 -6.44 18.05
C VAL A 479 10.95 -6.32 17.28
N ASP A 480 10.94 -6.61 15.98
CA ASP A 480 12.06 -6.31 15.10
C ASP A 480 12.10 -4.80 14.80
N LYS A 481 13.03 -4.10 15.43
CA LYS A 481 13.21 -2.65 15.25
C LYS A 481 13.87 -2.29 13.91
N SER A 482 14.40 -3.28 13.18
CA SER A 482 15.00 -3.08 11.86
C SER A 482 13.97 -3.02 10.73
N GLU A 483 12.76 -3.59 10.89
CA GLU A 483 11.70 -3.65 9.88
C GLU A 483 11.24 -2.26 9.39
N TRP A 484 11.14 -2.10 8.06
CA TRP A 484 10.66 -0.87 7.43
C TRP A 484 9.16 -0.95 7.13
N HIS A 485 8.51 0.21 7.11
CA HIS A 485 7.06 0.30 6.87
C HIS A 485 6.72 1.03 5.56
N MET A 486 7.75 1.40 4.78
CA MET A 486 7.63 1.99 3.45
C MET A 486 8.76 1.47 2.56
N SER A 487 8.43 1.13 1.32
CA SER A 487 9.43 0.77 0.31
C SER A 487 10.24 2.01 -0.14
N PRO A 488 11.51 1.85 -0.57
CA PRO A 488 12.39 2.97 -0.93
C PRO A 488 11.85 3.95 -1.99
N GLN A 489 11.06 3.45 -2.93
CA GLN A 489 10.43 4.22 -4.01
C GLN A 489 9.12 4.92 -3.58
N THR A 490 8.72 4.81 -2.31
CA THR A 490 7.51 5.48 -1.82
C THR A 490 7.80 6.95 -1.55
N VAL A 491 7.06 7.86 -2.23
CA VAL A 491 7.15 9.30 -1.99
C VAL A 491 6.32 9.67 -0.75
N ASN A 492 6.90 9.43 0.42
CA ASN A 492 6.35 9.79 1.73
C ASN A 492 7.47 9.76 2.79
N ALA A 493 7.14 10.03 4.07
CA ALA A 493 8.08 9.93 5.20
C ALA A 493 7.42 9.36 6.45
#